data_AF-A0A1G9ZI93-F1
#
_entry.id   AF-A0A1G9ZI93-F1
#
_cell.length_a   1.000
_cell.length_b   1.000
_cell.length_c   1.000
_cell.angle_alpha   90.00
_cell.angle_beta   90.00
_cell.angle_gamma   90.00
#
_symmetry.space_group_name_H-M   'P 1'
#
loop_
_entity.id
_entity.type
_entity.pdbx_description
1 polymer ?
#
loop_
_entity_poly.entity_id
_entity_poly.type
_entity_poly.pdbx_seq_one_letter_code
_entity_poly.pdbx_strand_id
1 'polypeptide(L)'
;MSLGYALQRIIEEYPLARLDPPAGHPLAAVIRKGAPGELRGALASIDGPFLVKGSPGRGAKWAAVPWIAIFDPAITTSATRGYYLVYLFPTHREAVHLSLAQGTVAAIREHGAGAGDHLRTSGAMLRARLTDFADRLPNDTISLGTAGELPEGYEAAHILGLTYDRDALGDERRLRADLAVAVTAYRALKARGGLTEEGRSMPGPGG
;
A
#
# COMPACT_ATOMS: atom_id res chain seq x y z
N MET A 1 -9.33 19.97 -1.08
CA MET A 1 -8.06 19.85 -0.34
C MET A 1 -7.07 19.21 -1.32
N SER A 2 -5.77 19.06 -1.05
CA SER A 2 -4.87 18.35 -1.99
C SER A 2 -4.50 16.98 -1.43
N LEU A 3 -3.95 16.09 -2.27
CA LEU A 3 -3.46 14.80 -1.79
C LEU A 3 -2.34 15.00 -0.78
N GLY A 4 -1.36 15.85 -1.10
CA GLY A 4 -0.24 16.18 -0.22
C GLY A 4 -0.70 16.67 1.16
N TYR A 5 -1.64 17.63 1.19
CA TYR A 5 -2.20 18.13 2.45
C TYR A 5 -2.88 17.02 3.25
N ALA A 6 -3.65 16.14 2.60
CA ALA A 6 -4.34 15.06 3.29
C ALA A 6 -3.34 14.04 3.88
N LEU A 7 -2.27 13.72 3.17
CA LEU A 7 -1.20 12.84 3.65
C LEU A 7 -0.43 13.47 4.81
N GLN A 8 -0.07 14.75 4.69
CA GLN A 8 0.63 15.51 5.72
C GLN A 8 -0.17 15.56 7.02
N ARG A 9 -1.47 15.86 6.91
CA ARG A 9 -2.38 15.90 8.05
C ARG A 9 -2.43 14.56 8.81
N ILE A 10 -2.31 13.44 8.10
CA ILE A 10 -2.27 12.11 8.73
C ILE A 10 -1.00 11.94 9.55
N ILE A 11 0.18 12.20 8.99
CA ILE A 11 1.44 12.00 9.74
C ILE A 11 1.58 12.95 10.92
N GLU A 12 1.02 14.16 10.84
CA GLU A 12 1.08 15.16 11.91
C GLU A 12 0.09 14.87 13.05
N GLU A 13 -1.15 14.49 12.73
CA GLU A 13 -2.20 14.35 13.75
C GLU A 13 -2.27 12.93 14.35
N TYR A 14 -1.87 11.89 13.61
CA TYR A 14 -2.08 10.49 14.05
C TYR A 14 -1.41 10.12 15.38
N PRO A 15 -0.16 10.57 15.67
CA PRO A 15 0.51 10.21 16.92
C PRO A 15 -0.28 10.59 18.18
N LEU A 16 -1.03 11.70 18.14
CA LEU A 16 -1.88 12.16 19.23
C LEU A 16 -3.32 11.66 19.09
N ALA A 17 -3.90 11.66 17.89
CA ALA A 17 -5.28 11.22 17.65
C ALA A 17 -5.55 9.79 18.13
N ARG A 18 -4.53 8.91 18.10
CA ARG A 18 -4.64 7.53 18.56
C ARG A 18 -4.85 7.37 20.07
N LEU A 19 -4.68 8.44 20.85
CA LEU A 19 -4.95 8.48 22.29
C LEU A 19 -6.45 8.60 22.59
N ASP A 20 -7.25 9.03 21.61
CA ASP A 20 -8.71 9.13 21.70
C ASP A 20 -9.41 7.98 20.97
N PRO A 21 -10.69 7.69 21.23
CA PRO A 21 -11.45 6.70 20.45
C PRO A 21 -11.56 7.07 18.96
N PRO A 22 -11.36 6.13 18.01
CA PRO A 22 -11.45 6.40 16.57
C PRO A 22 -12.88 6.65 16.05
N ALA A 23 -13.89 6.43 16.89
CA ALA A 23 -15.29 6.67 16.56
C ALA A 23 -15.58 8.18 16.68
N GLY A 24 -16.09 8.78 15.61
CA GLY A 24 -16.35 10.23 15.57
C GLY A 24 -15.11 11.12 15.43
N HIS A 25 -13.89 10.58 15.59
CA HIS A 25 -12.66 11.38 15.51
C HIS A 25 -12.46 12.01 14.11
N PRO A 26 -12.16 13.33 14.01
CA PRO A 26 -11.98 14.02 12.73
C PRO A 26 -10.92 13.38 11.83
N LEU A 27 -9.74 13.07 12.39
CA LEU A 27 -8.67 12.39 11.63
C LEU A 27 -9.10 11.01 11.11
N ALA A 28 -9.92 10.27 11.85
CA ALA A 28 -10.42 8.98 11.40
C ALA A 28 -11.37 9.15 10.20
N ALA A 29 -12.11 10.26 10.11
CA ALA A 29 -12.90 10.62 8.94
C ALA A 29 -12.03 11.03 7.74
N VAL A 30 -10.93 11.75 7.98
CA VAL A 30 -9.93 12.07 6.95
C VAL A 30 -9.38 10.78 6.34
N ILE A 31 -8.92 9.82 7.15
CA ILE A 31 -8.35 8.56 6.66
C ILE A 31 -9.41 7.68 5.97
N ARG A 32 -10.64 7.59 6.51
CA ARG A 32 -11.69 6.74 5.92
C ARG A 32 -12.27 7.30 4.62
N LYS A 33 -12.37 8.63 4.49
CA LYS A 33 -13.14 9.28 3.42
C LYS A 33 -12.39 10.41 2.73
N GLY A 34 -11.83 11.36 3.50
CA GLY A 34 -11.19 12.56 2.96
C GLY A 34 -10.00 12.26 2.04
N ALA A 35 -8.96 11.64 2.60
CA ALA A 35 -7.75 11.31 1.85
C ALA A 35 -8.00 10.29 0.72
N PRO A 36 -8.86 9.25 0.87
CA PRO A 36 -9.36 8.48 -0.27
C PRO A 36 -10.05 9.30 -1.36
N GLY A 37 -10.77 10.37 -1.00
CA GLY A 37 -11.38 11.30 -1.95
C GLY A 37 -10.34 12.06 -2.76
N GLU A 38 -9.34 12.63 -2.09
CA GLU A 38 -8.24 13.35 -2.75
C GLU A 38 -7.40 12.41 -3.64
N LEU A 39 -7.17 11.17 -3.19
CA LEU A 39 -6.48 10.18 -4.00
C LEU A 39 -7.26 9.77 -5.25
N ARG A 40 -8.60 9.69 -5.19
CA ARG A 40 -9.43 9.51 -6.40
C ARG A 40 -9.29 10.70 -7.35
N GLY A 41 -9.24 11.92 -6.84
CA GLY A 41 -8.97 13.12 -7.63
C GLY A 41 -7.60 13.11 -8.30
N ALA A 42 -6.57 12.60 -7.61
CA ALA A 42 -5.24 12.41 -8.19
C ALA A 42 -5.20 11.33 -9.28
N LEU A 43 -6.05 10.31 -9.17
CA LEU A 43 -6.20 9.24 -10.17
C LEU A 43 -7.13 9.61 -11.33
N ALA A 44 -7.84 10.74 -11.30
CA ALA A 44 -8.89 11.05 -12.27
C ALA A 44 -8.38 11.15 -13.73
N SER A 45 -7.11 11.49 -13.94
CA SER A 45 -6.44 11.52 -15.25
C SER A 45 -5.78 10.20 -15.64
N ILE A 46 -5.91 9.18 -14.80
CA ILE A 46 -5.36 7.84 -15.03
C ILE A 46 -6.54 6.90 -15.15
N ASP A 47 -6.82 6.44 -16.37
CA ASP A 47 -7.93 5.53 -16.63
C ASP A 47 -7.88 4.32 -15.71
N GLY A 48 -9.01 3.72 -15.36
CA GLY A 48 -9.01 2.43 -14.66
C GLY A 48 -10.12 2.30 -13.62
N PRO A 49 -10.59 1.08 -13.34
CA PRO A 49 -11.67 0.83 -12.39
C PRO A 49 -11.17 0.84 -10.94
N PHE A 50 -10.29 1.78 -10.58
CA PHE A 50 -9.61 1.77 -9.29
C PHE A 50 -10.58 1.94 -8.12
N LEU A 51 -10.51 1.02 -7.17
CA LEU A 51 -11.21 1.11 -5.91
C LEU A 51 -10.26 1.68 -4.85
N VAL A 52 -10.55 2.88 -4.38
CA VAL A 52 -9.77 3.54 -3.32
C VAL A 52 -10.45 3.38 -1.96
N LYS A 53 -9.70 2.92 -0.95
CA LYS A 53 -10.17 2.80 0.44
C LYS A 53 -9.10 3.30 1.40
N GLY A 54 -9.49 3.81 2.56
CA GLY A 54 -8.57 4.07 3.66
C GLY A 54 -9.05 3.45 4.96
N SER A 55 -8.11 3.09 5.82
CA SER A 55 -8.38 2.50 7.12
C SER A 55 -7.53 3.14 8.21
N PRO A 56 -8.16 3.78 9.21
CA PRO A 56 -7.46 4.22 10.41
C PRO A 56 -7.32 3.10 11.44
N GLY A 57 -7.85 1.89 11.17
CA GLY A 57 -8.11 0.85 12.16
C GLY A 57 -9.47 0.18 11.96
N ARG A 58 -9.74 -0.89 12.72
CA ARG A 58 -11.01 -1.64 12.69
C ARG A 58 -11.71 -1.56 14.05
N GLY A 59 -13.04 -1.43 14.00
CA GLY A 59 -13.87 -1.34 15.21
C GLY A 59 -13.49 -0.14 16.08
N ALA A 60 -13.34 -0.38 17.38
CA ALA A 60 -13.02 0.64 18.37
C ALA A 60 -11.51 0.94 18.51
N LYS A 61 -10.64 0.35 17.69
CA LYS A 61 -9.17 0.49 17.80
C LYS A 61 -8.59 1.17 16.57
N TRP A 62 -7.63 2.08 16.80
CA TRP A 62 -6.73 2.57 15.78
C TRP A 62 -5.81 1.45 15.29
N ALA A 63 -5.38 1.52 14.04
CA ALA A 63 -4.37 0.64 13.47
C ALA A 63 -2.99 0.98 14.06
N ALA A 64 -2.13 -0.03 14.18
CA ALA A 64 -0.71 0.21 14.44
C ALA A 64 -0.05 1.01 13.30
N VAL A 65 -0.54 0.82 12.06
CA VAL A 65 -0.15 1.56 10.86
C VAL A 65 -1.43 1.82 10.06
N PRO A 66 -1.99 3.03 10.05
CA PRO A 66 -3.11 3.37 9.18
C PRO A 66 -2.65 3.37 7.72
N TRP A 67 -3.61 3.35 6.79
CA TRP A 67 -3.29 3.28 5.37
C TRP A 67 -4.37 3.82 4.45
N ILE A 68 -3.99 4.14 3.22
CA ILE A 68 -4.88 4.43 2.09
C ILE A 68 -4.41 3.60 0.89
N ALA A 69 -5.28 2.77 0.34
CA ALA A 69 -4.95 1.81 -0.71
C ALA A 69 -5.76 2.02 -1.99
N ILE A 70 -5.14 1.66 -3.10
CA ILE A 70 -5.69 1.66 -4.45
C ILE A 70 -5.72 0.21 -4.93
N PHE A 71 -6.91 -0.29 -5.22
CA PHE A 71 -7.11 -1.65 -5.70
C PHE A 71 -7.54 -1.65 -7.17
N ASP A 72 -7.00 -2.58 -7.95
CA ASP A 72 -7.56 -2.94 -9.26
C ASP A 72 -8.46 -4.15 -9.01
N PRO A 73 -9.80 -4.04 -9.20
CA PRO A 73 -10.74 -5.11 -8.92
C PRO A 73 -10.47 -6.43 -9.66
N ALA A 74 -9.73 -6.40 -10.77
CA ALA A 74 -9.31 -7.61 -11.47
C ALA A 74 -8.21 -8.38 -10.71
N ILE A 75 -7.49 -7.73 -9.79
CA ILE A 75 -6.45 -8.33 -8.94
C ILE A 75 -7.01 -8.58 -7.54
N THR A 76 -7.54 -7.54 -6.91
CA THR A 76 -8.09 -7.60 -5.54
C THR A 76 -9.03 -6.42 -5.27
N THR A 77 -9.86 -6.53 -4.26
CA THR A 77 -10.74 -5.44 -3.78
C THR A 77 -10.49 -5.08 -2.31
N SER A 78 -9.45 -5.67 -1.71
CA SER A 78 -9.10 -5.51 -0.29
C SER A 78 -7.61 -5.69 -0.05
N ALA A 79 -7.12 -5.16 1.08
CA ALA A 79 -5.74 -5.33 1.54
C ALA A 79 -5.39 -6.75 2.03
N THR A 80 -6.34 -7.71 1.96
CA THR A 80 -6.17 -9.05 2.53
C THR A 80 -5.35 -9.99 1.66
N ARG A 81 -5.51 -9.91 0.33
CA ARG A 81 -4.92 -10.83 -0.67
C ARG A 81 -4.54 -10.09 -1.94
N GLY A 82 -3.79 -10.76 -2.81
CA GLY A 82 -3.31 -10.18 -4.07
C GLY A 82 -2.19 -9.17 -3.81
N TYR A 83 -2.02 -8.23 -4.72
CA TYR A 83 -1.10 -7.11 -4.59
C TYR A 83 -1.81 -5.82 -5.00
N TYR A 84 -1.35 -4.69 -4.46
CA TYR A 84 -2.03 -3.40 -4.57
C TYR A 84 -1.08 -2.26 -4.22
N LEU A 85 -1.47 -1.04 -4.58
CA LEU A 85 -0.77 0.18 -4.15
C LEU A 85 -1.34 0.67 -2.82
N VAL A 86 -0.47 1.12 -1.93
CA VAL A 86 -0.86 1.61 -0.61
C VAL A 86 0.07 2.71 -0.12
N TYR A 87 -0.51 3.76 0.43
CA TYR A 87 0.16 4.71 1.31
C TYR A 87 0.10 4.17 2.75
N LEU A 88 1.26 3.91 3.36
CA LEU A 88 1.42 3.48 4.74
C LEU A 88 1.97 4.65 5.57
N PHE A 89 1.42 4.85 6.77
CA PHE A 89 1.84 5.93 7.67
C PHE A 89 2.44 5.35 8.96
N PRO A 90 3.77 5.29 9.07
CA PRO A 90 4.46 5.02 10.33
C PRO A 90 3.93 5.94 11.45
N THR A 91 3.62 5.39 12.62
CA THR A 91 2.99 6.16 13.70
C THR A 91 3.98 6.90 14.60
N HIS A 92 5.28 6.64 14.43
CA HIS A 92 6.38 7.23 15.20
C HIS A 92 7.41 7.95 14.32
N ARG A 93 7.09 8.18 13.04
CA ARG A 93 7.97 8.87 12.10
C ARG A 93 7.16 9.78 11.19
N GLU A 94 7.70 10.95 10.87
CA GLU A 94 7.10 11.88 9.91
C GLU A 94 7.42 11.46 8.47
N ALA A 95 6.98 10.26 8.10
CA ALA A 95 7.20 9.69 6.77
C ALA A 95 5.90 9.10 6.21
N VAL A 96 5.82 9.03 4.88
CA VAL A 96 4.76 8.31 4.17
C VAL A 96 5.39 7.38 3.15
N HIS A 97 5.03 6.10 3.17
CA HIS A 97 5.50 5.15 2.17
C HIS A 97 4.44 4.92 1.10
N LEU A 98 4.73 5.23 -0.16
CA LEU A 98 3.96 4.71 -1.29
C LEU A 98 4.54 3.35 -1.67
N SER A 99 3.78 2.29 -1.46
CA SER A 99 4.22 0.92 -1.56
C SER A 99 3.36 0.16 -2.57
N LEU A 100 4.00 -0.50 -3.54
CA LEU A 100 3.41 -1.68 -4.17
C LEU A 100 3.62 -2.84 -3.21
N ALA A 101 2.54 -3.34 -2.62
CA ALA A 101 2.57 -4.34 -1.56
C ALA A 101 1.71 -5.55 -1.93
N GLN A 102 2.01 -6.69 -1.32
CA GLN A 102 1.20 -7.90 -1.40
C GLN A 102 0.36 -8.10 -0.11
N GLY A 103 -0.63 -8.99 -0.17
CA GLY A 103 -1.61 -9.20 0.91
C GLY A 103 -1.03 -9.90 2.14
N THR A 104 -0.62 -9.12 3.14
CA THR A 104 -0.04 -9.62 4.40
C THR A 104 -0.99 -10.54 5.19
N VAL A 105 -2.28 -10.24 5.26
CA VAL A 105 -3.23 -11.00 6.10
C VAL A 105 -3.43 -12.43 5.59
N ALA A 106 -3.48 -12.63 4.26
CA ALA A 106 -3.54 -13.98 3.69
C ALA A 106 -2.25 -14.75 3.98
N ALA A 107 -1.08 -14.13 3.77
CA ALA A 107 0.20 -14.76 4.05
C ALA A 107 0.36 -15.18 5.52
N ILE A 108 -0.04 -14.33 6.48
CA ILE A 108 -0.04 -14.69 7.92
C ILE A 108 -0.93 -15.91 8.17
N ARG A 109 -2.12 -15.96 7.57
CA ARG A 109 -3.04 -17.10 7.74
C ARG A 109 -2.51 -18.39 7.13
N GLU A 110 -1.81 -18.30 6.00
CA GLU A 110 -1.34 -19.45 5.23
C GLU A 110 0.01 -19.99 5.73
N HIS A 111 0.91 -19.10 6.18
CA HIS A 111 2.29 -19.44 6.52
C HIS A 111 2.66 -19.21 7.99
N GLY A 112 1.78 -18.59 8.79
CA GLY A 112 2.02 -18.32 10.21
C GLY A 112 3.34 -17.57 10.44
N ALA A 113 4.21 -18.11 11.29
CA ALA A 113 5.53 -17.55 11.58
C ALA A 113 6.42 -17.40 10.33
N GLY A 114 6.23 -18.22 9.29
CA GLY A 114 6.96 -18.15 8.03
C GLY A 114 6.45 -17.10 7.05
N ALA A 115 5.38 -16.36 7.39
CA ALA A 115 4.76 -15.40 6.48
C ALA A 115 5.72 -14.30 6.04
N GLY A 116 6.57 -13.80 6.94
CA GLY A 116 7.56 -12.77 6.60
C GLY A 116 8.55 -13.24 5.52
N ASP A 117 9.09 -14.45 5.66
CA ASP A 117 10.03 -15.02 4.69
C ASP A 117 9.38 -15.31 3.35
N HIS A 118 8.15 -15.85 3.38
CA HIS A 118 7.36 -16.06 2.17
C HIS A 118 7.11 -14.75 1.43
N LEU A 119 6.65 -13.71 2.12
CA LEU A 119 6.38 -12.40 1.56
C LEU A 119 7.64 -11.77 0.93
N ARG A 120 8.79 -11.83 1.63
CA ARG A 120 10.06 -11.33 1.10
C ARG A 120 10.51 -12.08 -0.15
N THR A 121 10.40 -13.40 -0.15
CA THR A 121 10.76 -14.25 -1.30
C THR A 121 9.87 -13.95 -2.51
N SER A 122 8.55 -13.92 -2.30
CA SER A 122 7.57 -13.51 -3.31
C SER A 122 7.84 -12.09 -3.83
N GLY A 123 8.12 -11.15 -2.92
CA GLY A 123 8.42 -9.76 -3.25
C GLY A 123 9.65 -9.62 -4.15
N ALA A 124 10.72 -10.36 -3.87
CA ALA A 124 11.91 -10.40 -4.72
C ALA A 124 11.60 -10.91 -6.14
N MET A 125 10.78 -11.96 -6.27
CA MET A 125 10.37 -12.48 -7.59
C MET A 125 9.52 -11.46 -8.36
N LEU A 126 8.56 -10.81 -7.71
CA LEU A 126 7.72 -9.78 -8.34
C LEU A 126 8.55 -8.56 -8.76
N ARG A 127 9.53 -8.16 -7.95
CA ARG A 127 10.44 -7.05 -8.25
C ARG A 127 11.34 -7.35 -9.45
N ALA A 128 11.78 -8.59 -9.63
CA ALA A 128 12.53 -9.01 -10.81
C ALA A 128 11.74 -8.81 -12.12
N ARG A 129 10.40 -8.81 -12.05
CA ARG A 129 9.52 -8.50 -13.19
C ARG A 129 9.32 -6.99 -13.40
N LEU A 130 9.93 -6.12 -12.60
CA LEU A 130 9.72 -4.66 -12.58
C LEU A 130 11.04 -3.89 -12.58
N THR A 131 12.11 -4.47 -13.11
CA THR A 131 13.45 -3.86 -13.14
C THR A 131 13.49 -2.52 -13.88
N ASP A 132 12.61 -2.33 -14.86
CA ASP A 132 12.41 -1.08 -15.61
C ASP A 132 11.80 0.06 -14.76
N PHE A 133 11.32 -0.22 -13.55
CA PHE A 133 10.81 0.78 -12.60
C PHE A 133 11.78 1.07 -11.45
N ALA A 134 12.91 0.36 -11.34
CA ALA A 134 13.82 0.44 -10.20
C ALA A 134 14.36 1.85 -9.96
N ASP A 135 14.68 2.61 -11.02
CA ASP A 135 15.20 3.98 -10.87
C ASP A 135 14.15 4.98 -10.36
N ARG A 136 12.86 4.67 -10.58
CA ARG A 136 11.74 5.57 -10.24
C ARG A 136 11.01 5.16 -8.97
N LEU A 137 11.10 3.90 -8.58
CA LEU A 137 10.55 3.32 -7.36
C LEU A 137 11.65 2.50 -6.66
N PRO A 138 12.73 3.15 -6.20
CA PRO A 138 13.98 2.48 -5.81
C PRO A 138 13.90 1.78 -4.45
N ASN A 139 12.93 2.12 -3.62
CA ASN A 139 12.84 1.52 -2.30
C ASN A 139 12.37 0.08 -2.45
N ASP A 140 13.19 -0.87 -2.06
CA ASP A 140 12.88 -2.30 -2.03
C ASP A 140 12.56 -2.81 -0.62
N THR A 141 12.74 -1.94 0.36
CA THR A 141 12.53 -2.12 1.79
C THR A 141 11.95 -0.83 2.37
N ILE A 142 11.11 -0.97 3.40
CA ILE A 142 10.56 0.14 4.19
C ILE A 142 10.65 -0.19 5.67
N SER A 143 10.60 0.83 6.52
CA SER A 143 10.57 0.66 7.97
C SER A 143 9.48 1.51 8.58
N LEU A 144 8.46 0.84 9.10
CA LEU A 144 7.29 1.41 9.77
C LEU A 144 7.58 1.73 11.24
N GLY A 145 8.62 1.12 11.83
CA GLY A 145 9.11 1.47 13.16
C GLY A 145 8.11 1.15 14.28
N THR A 146 7.18 0.23 14.03
CA THR A 146 6.21 -0.27 15.00
C THR A 146 6.34 -1.78 15.05
N ALA A 147 6.54 -2.35 16.24
CA ALA A 147 6.62 -3.80 16.40
C ALA A 147 5.23 -4.44 16.29
N GLY A 148 5.20 -5.70 15.84
CA GLY A 148 4.00 -6.51 15.79
C GLY A 148 3.77 -7.15 14.42
N GLU A 149 2.97 -8.23 14.44
CA GLU A 149 2.75 -9.11 13.29
C GLU A 149 2.29 -8.37 12.02
N LEU A 150 1.35 -7.42 12.14
CA LEU A 150 0.86 -6.67 10.99
C LEU A 150 1.86 -5.61 10.47
N PRO A 151 2.42 -4.71 11.31
CA PRO A 151 3.48 -3.81 10.86
C PRO A 151 4.67 -4.53 10.22
N GLU A 152 5.24 -5.55 10.88
CA GLU A 152 6.38 -6.32 10.34
C GLU A 152 5.98 -7.07 9.06
N GLY A 153 4.74 -7.58 9.00
CA GLY A 153 4.19 -8.18 7.80
C GLY A 153 3.97 -7.18 6.65
N TYR A 154 3.70 -5.90 6.91
CA TYR A 154 3.64 -4.86 5.89
C TYR A 154 5.03 -4.51 5.35
N GLU A 155 6.03 -4.44 6.23
CA GLU A 155 7.44 -4.29 5.81
C GLU A 155 7.88 -5.46 4.92
N ALA A 156 7.57 -6.70 5.33
CA ALA A 156 7.88 -7.90 4.55
C ALA A 156 7.11 -7.99 3.22
N ALA A 157 5.89 -7.45 3.17
CA ALA A 157 5.02 -7.47 1.99
C ALA A 157 5.37 -6.40 0.95
N HIS A 158 6.23 -5.44 1.28
CA HIS A 158 6.66 -4.40 0.37
C HIS A 158 7.46 -4.97 -0.81
N ILE A 159 7.07 -4.63 -2.03
CA ILE A 159 7.71 -5.09 -3.26
C ILE A 159 8.64 -3.98 -3.76
N LEU A 160 8.11 -2.80 -4.05
CA LEU A 160 8.90 -1.61 -4.35
C LEU A 160 8.07 -0.34 -4.15
N GLY A 161 8.73 0.82 -4.07
CA GLY A 161 8.03 2.09 -3.92
C GLY A 161 8.90 3.29 -3.62
N LEU A 162 8.31 4.23 -2.87
CA LEU A 162 8.90 5.52 -2.50
C LEU A 162 8.60 5.85 -1.04
N THR A 163 9.44 6.71 -0.45
CA THR A 163 9.20 7.32 0.85
C THR A 163 9.22 8.83 0.72
N TYR A 164 8.24 9.49 1.30
CA TYR A 164 8.12 10.93 1.39
C TYR A 164 8.36 11.37 2.82
N ASP A 165 9.22 12.37 2.99
CA ASP A 165 9.25 13.19 4.21
C ASP A 165 8.18 14.30 4.13
N ARG A 166 8.09 15.10 5.19
CA ARG A 166 7.13 16.19 5.28
C ARG A 166 7.26 17.21 4.16
N ASP A 167 8.48 17.57 3.77
CA ASP A 167 8.73 18.58 2.75
C ASP A 167 8.27 18.09 1.37
N ALA A 168 8.53 16.81 1.06
CA ALA A 168 8.09 16.18 -0.18
C ALA A 168 6.56 16.13 -0.32
N LEU A 169 5.81 16.10 0.79
CA LEU A 169 4.34 16.13 0.76
C LEU A 169 3.78 17.49 0.32
N GLY A 170 4.57 18.56 0.36
CA GLY A 170 4.19 19.87 -0.16
C GLY A 170 4.21 19.95 -1.69
N ASP A 171 4.90 19.03 -2.38
CA ASP A 171 5.01 19.01 -3.84
C ASP A 171 3.93 18.12 -4.47
N GLU A 172 2.75 18.69 -4.66
CA GLU A 172 1.59 18.01 -5.27
C GLU A 172 1.88 17.51 -6.70
N ARG A 173 2.76 18.19 -7.45
CA ARG A 173 3.14 17.76 -8.80
C ARG A 173 3.97 16.49 -8.75
N ARG A 174 4.96 16.44 -7.85
CA ARG A 174 5.77 15.24 -7.61
C ARG A 174 4.90 14.07 -7.17
N LEU A 175 4.02 14.26 -6.19
CA LEU A 175 3.12 13.20 -5.71
C LEU A 175 2.26 12.59 -6.83
N ARG A 176 1.75 13.43 -7.75
CA ARG A 176 0.97 12.96 -8.91
C ARG A 176 1.82 12.21 -9.93
N ALA A 177 3.02 12.71 -10.22
CA ALA A 177 3.94 12.05 -11.14
C ALA A 177 4.38 10.68 -10.60
N ASP A 178 4.73 10.62 -9.31
CA ASP A 178 5.16 9.40 -8.64
C ASP A 178 4.00 8.38 -8.53
N LEU A 179 2.78 8.85 -8.24
CA LEU A 179 1.57 8.02 -8.29
C LEU A 179 1.33 7.43 -9.69
N ALA A 180 1.50 8.22 -10.75
CA ALA A 180 1.34 7.73 -12.12
C ALA A 180 2.37 6.66 -12.49
N VAL A 181 3.62 6.81 -12.04
CA VAL A 181 4.66 5.78 -12.17
C VAL A 181 4.27 4.52 -11.41
N ALA A 182 3.83 4.64 -10.15
CA ALA A 182 3.41 3.52 -9.34
C ALA A 182 2.23 2.75 -9.94
N VAL A 183 1.24 3.46 -10.51
CA VAL A 183 0.12 2.83 -11.23
C VAL A 183 0.61 2.11 -12.49
N THR A 184 1.57 2.69 -13.21
CA THR A 184 2.17 2.05 -14.39
C THR A 184 2.91 0.76 -14.00
N ALA A 185 3.70 0.77 -12.92
CA ALA A 185 4.36 -0.41 -12.38
C ALA A 185 3.34 -1.48 -11.95
N TYR A 186 2.26 -1.08 -11.27
CA TYR A 186 1.20 -1.99 -10.83
C TYR A 186 0.51 -2.70 -12.00
N ARG A 187 0.25 -1.97 -13.09
CA ARG A 187 -0.28 -2.52 -14.35
C ARG A 187 0.71 -3.42 -15.08
N ALA A 188 1.98 -3.00 -15.13
CA ALA A 188 3.04 -3.80 -15.73
C ALA A 188 3.16 -5.15 -15.02
N LEU A 189 3.12 -5.15 -13.67
CA LEU A 189 3.14 -6.38 -12.90
C LEU A 189 1.97 -7.30 -13.24
N LYS A 190 0.76 -6.75 -13.37
CA LYS A 190 -0.43 -7.48 -13.83
C LYS A 190 -0.25 -8.10 -15.21
N ALA A 191 0.24 -7.33 -16.18
CA ALA A 191 0.50 -7.80 -17.53
C ALA A 191 1.60 -8.88 -17.58
N ARG A 192 2.54 -8.83 -16.64
CA ARG A 192 3.66 -9.77 -16.47
C ARG A 192 3.30 -10.94 -15.53
N GLY A 193 2.02 -11.26 -15.37
CA GLY A 193 1.53 -12.43 -14.61
C GLY A 193 1.34 -12.23 -13.10
N GLY A 194 1.81 -11.13 -12.52
CA GLY A 194 1.66 -10.86 -11.08
C GLY A 194 2.10 -12.01 -10.19
N LEU A 195 1.23 -12.45 -9.26
CA LEU A 195 1.50 -13.54 -8.32
C LEU A 195 1.48 -14.95 -8.95
N THR A 196 1.30 -15.11 -10.26
CA THR A 196 1.41 -16.43 -10.86
C THR A 196 2.87 -16.89 -10.83
N GLU A 197 3.12 -17.99 -10.13
CA GLU A 197 4.32 -18.79 -10.34
C GLU A 197 4.34 -19.25 -11.81
N GLU A 198 5.46 -19.04 -12.51
CA GLU A 198 5.70 -19.70 -13.79
C GLU A 198 5.75 -21.21 -13.51
N GLY A 199 4.63 -21.91 -13.69
CA GLY A 199 4.56 -23.34 -13.36
C GLY A 199 3.19 -23.93 -13.05
N ARG A 200 2.06 -23.27 -13.35
CA ARG A 200 0.77 -23.97 -13.28
C ARG A 200 0.59 -24.80 -14.56
N SER A 201 0.95 -26.09 -14.46
CA SER A 201 0.65 -27.12 -15.47
C SER A 201 -0.76 -26.95 -16.02
N MET A 202 -0.85 -26.93 -17.35
CA MET A 202 -2.10 -27.07 -18.08
C MET A 202 -2.88 -28.28 -17.54
N PRO A 203 -4.21 -28.20 -17.36
CA PRO A 203 -4.99 -29.41 -17.15
C PRO A 203 -4.82 -30.27 -18.41
N GLY A 204 -4.32 -31.49 -18.26
CA GLY A 204 -4.21 -32.45 -19.35
C GLY A 204 -5.56 -32.66 -20.04
N PRO A 205 -5.59 -33.00 -21.35
CA PRO A 205 -6.84 -33.23 -22.04
C PRO A 205 -7.55 -34.41 -21.36
N GLY A 206 -8.82 -34.20 -21.01
CA GLY A 206 -9.64 -35.18 -20.31
C GLY A 206 -9.70 -36.53 -21.03
N GLY A 207 -9.72 -37.59 -20.23
CA GLY A 207 -10.21 -38.91 -20.63
C GLY A 207 -11.71 -39.02 -20.42
#